data_AF-A0A8J6ECI3-F1
#
_entry.id   AF-A0A8J6ECI3-F1
#
_cell.length_a   1.000
_cell.length_b   1.000
_cell.length_c   1.000
_cell.angle_alpha   90.00
_cell.angle_beta   90.00
_cell.angle_gamma   90.00
#
_symmetry.space_group_name_H-M   'P 1'
#
loop_
_entity.id
_entity.type
_entity.pdbx_description
1 polymer ?
#
loop_
_entity_poly.entity_id
_entity_poly.type
_entity_poly.pdbx_seq_one_letter_code
_entity_poly.pdbx_strand_id
1 'polypeptide(L)'
;MLPGSIQMSGETLSSAEVKGVCEGLAEGTVRLLSLRGCHLSDRDFARLCQGVSESPSLVQLNLNLGVVSSTGRVQQLAQCLHRNRSLQSLFLHGNPLTDTGLSLLNPALAGHPALMSLDLGDCLLGDEGIGLICGLLPPDGAKQGLRELTLSANPGISCTGWARLAIAVAHSSQVRTLNLDYNPLGE
;
A
#
# COMPACT_ATOMS: atom_id res chain seq x y z
N MET A 1 23.28 13.76 -11.07
CA MET A 1 21.90 13.26 -11.28
C MET A 1 21.75 11.99 -10.46
N LEU A 2 21.33 12.11 -9.19
CA LEU A 2 20.86 10.95 -8.45
C LEU A 2 19.48 10.60 -9.02
N PRO A 3 19.24 9.33 -9.38
CA PRO A 3 18.07 8.94 -10.16
C PRO A 3 16.79 9.23 -9.38
N GLY A 4 15.66 9.38 -10.08
CA GLY A 4 14.34 9.51 -9.46
C GLY A 4 13.88 8.25 -8.70
N SER A 5 14.81 7.43 -8.21
CA SER A 5 14.57 6.23 -7.43
C SER A 5 15.52 6.19 -6.24
N ILE A 6 14.96 6.11 -5.04
CA ILE A 6 15.67 5.82 -3.80
C ILE A 6 15.27 4.41 -3.37
N GLN A 7 16.25 3.51 -3.19
CA GLN A 7 16.00 2.13 -2.79
C GLN A 7 16.96 1.74 -1.67
N MET A 8 16.38 1.33 -0.55
CA MET A 8 17.08 0.85 0.64
C MET A 8 16.37 -0.43 1.08
N SER A 9 17.14 -1.45 1.49
CA SER A 9 16.55 -2.74 1.82
C SER A 9 17.25 -3.42 2.99
N GLY A 10 16.48 -3.80 4.02
CA GLY A 10 16.96 -4.61 5.16
C GLY A 10 17.88 -3.89 6.16
N GLU A 11 18.06 -2.58 6.01
CA GLU A 11 18.98 -1.78 6.83
C GLU A 11 18.23 -0.92 7.86
N THR A 12 18.92 -0.56 8.95
CA THR A 12 18.44 0.45 9.89
C THR A 12 18.78 1.83 9.35
N LEU A 13 17.76 2.65 9.09
CA LEU A 13 17.95 4.02 8.61
C LEU A 13 18.23 4.95 9.78
N SER A 14 19.33 5.69 9.69
CA SER A 14 19.64 6.82 10.54
C SER A 14 18.69 7.99 10.25
N SER A 15 18.48 8.87 11.23
CA SER A 15 17.67 10.07 11.02
C SER A 15 18.27 11.02 9.97
N ALA A 16 19.58 10.94 9.69
CA ALA A 16 20.23 11.71 8.63
C ALA A 16 19.85 11.19 7.24
N GLU A 17 19.80 9.87 7.06
CA GLU A 17 19.33 9.26 5.80
C GLU A 17 17.86 9.57 5.56
N VAL A 18 17.02 9.45 6.59
CA VAL A 18 15.59 9.81 6.53
C VAL A 18 15.42 11.26 6.11
N LYS A 19 16.25 12.18 6.66
CA LYS A 19 16.24 13.58 6.27
C LYS A 19 16.59 13.75 4.79
N GLY A 20 17.62 13.07 4.29
CA GLY A 20 18.00 13.10 2.88
C GLY A 20 16.89 12.58 1.96
N VAL A 21 16.18 11.52 2.36
CA VAL A 21 15.00 11.02 1.63
C VAL A 21 13.90 12.09 1.60
N CYS A 22 13.59 12.73 2.72
CA CYS A 22 12.58 13.79 2.78
C CYS A 22 12.95 15.01 1.93
N GLU A 23 14.23 15.40 1.88
CA GLU A 23 14.71 16.48 1.02
C GLU A 23 14.47 16.15 -0.46
N GLY A 24 14.83 14.94 -0.90
CA GLY A 24 14.57 14.51 -2.28
C GLY A 24 13.08 14.42 -2.63
N LEU A 25 12.24 13.99 -1.69
CA LEU A 25 10.78 13.99 -1.86
C LEU A 25 10.21 15.40 -2.04
N ALA A 26 10.73 16.37 -1.27
CA ALA A 26 10.31 17.77 -1.31
C ALA A 26 10.79 18.49 -2.58
N GLU A 27 11.98 18.16 -3.09
CA GLU A 27 12.48 18.67 -4.37
C GLU A 27 11.69 18.15 -5.58
N GLY A 28 10.85 17.13 -5.40
CA GLY A 28 10.06 16.55 -6.49
C GLY A 28 10.89 15.74 -7.48
N THR A 29 12.10 15.31 -7.09
CA THR A 29 13.00 14.52 -7.93
C THR A 29 12.74 13.02 -7.79
N VAL A 30 12.23 12.58 -6.64
CA VAL A 30 11.97 11.17 -6.34
C VAL A 30 10.64 10.72 -6.97
N ARG A 31 10.70 9.68 -7.81
CA ARG A 31 9.57 8.99 -8.44
C ARG A 31 9.30 7.62 -7.79
N LEU A 32 10.34 6.96 -7.29
CA LEU A 32 10.27 5.68 -6.61
C LEU A 32 10.98 5.76 -5.27
N LEU A 33 10.31 5.36 -4.21
CA LEU A 33 10.89 5.18 -2.89
C LEU A 33 10.65 3.75 -2.42
N SER A 34 11.72 3.02 -2.13
CA SER A 34 11.66 1.70 -1.50
C SER A 34 12.46 1.70 -0.20
N LEU A 35 11.81 1.27 0.88
CA LEU A 35 12.39 1.06 2.20
C LEU A 35 12.14 -0.38 2.68
N ARG A 36 12.19 -1.34 1.75
CA ARG A 36 11.76 -2.72 1.98
C ARG A 36 12.54 -3.34 3.15
N GLY A 37 11.87 -3.85 4.18
CA GLY A 37 12.56 -4.49 5.30
C GLY A 37 13.41 -3.55 6.15
N CYS A 38 13.31 -2.24 5.94
CA CYS A 38 14.10 -1.27 6.68
C CYS A 38 13.56 -1.04 8.09
N HIS A 39 14.47 -0.74 9.01
CA HIS A 39 14.14 -0.37 10.37
C HIS A 39 14.26 1.13 10.56
N LEU A 40 13.17 1.75 11.02
CA LEU A 40 13.08 3.17 11.32
C LEU A 40 12.51 3.34 12.73
N SER A 41 12.85 4.44 13.41
CA SER A 41 12.08 4.87 14.58
C SER A 41 10.68 5.32 14.16
N ASP A 42 9.68 5.26 15.04
CA ASP A 42 8.33 5.76 14.71
C ASP A 42 8.33 7.26 14.40
N ARG A 43 9.25 8.01 15.02
CA ARG A 43 9.45 9.43 14.73
C ARG A 43 9.95 9.65 13.30
N ASP A 44 10.88 8.82 12.86
CA ASP A 44 11.42 8.91 11.50
C ASP A 44 10.44 8.39 10.46
N PHE A 45 9.65 7.36 10.78
CA PHE A 45 8.53 6.93 9.93
C PHE A 45 7.50 8.06 9.75
N ALA A 46 7.14 8.78 10.83
CA ALA A 46 6.24 9.93 10.74
C ALA A 46 6.81 11.05 9.84
N ARG A 47 8.11 11.35 9.94
CA ARG A 47 8.77 12.32 9.05
C ARG A 47 8.75 11.90 7.60
N LEU A 48 9.00 10.61 7.34
CA LEU A 48 8.92 10.04 6.01
C LEU A 48 7.50 10.18 5.44
N CYS A 49 6.48 9.82 6.23
CA CYS A 49 5.06 9.99 5.87
C CYS A 49 4.73 11.46 5.54
N GLN A 50 5.27 12.41 6.30
CA GLN A 50 5.11 13.83 5.97
C GLN A 50 5.73 14.17 4.61
N GLY A 51 6.97 13.76 4.34
CA GLY A 51 7.62 13.99 3.05
C GLY A 51 6.86 13.35 1.88
N VAL A 52 6.37 12.13 2.05
CA VAL A 52 5.54 11.43 1.05
C VAL A 52 4.21 12.17 0.82
N SER A 53 3.60 12.70 1.88
CA SER A 53 2.32 13.40 1.78
C SER A 53 2.38 14.68 0.93
N GLU A 54 3.56 15.28 0.83
CA GLU A 54 3.83 16.54 0.14
C GLU A 54 4.56 16.34 -1.19
N SER A 55 5.01 15.12 -1.50
CA SER A 55 5.78 14.84 -2.72
C SER A 55 4.89 14.92 -3.97
N PRO A 56 5.15 15.85 -4.90
CA PRO A 56 4.35 15.99 -6.11
C PRO A 56 4.70 14.94 -7.18
N SER A 57 5.84 14.25 -7.04
CA SER A 57 6.44 13.41 -8.07
C SER A 57 6.43 11.92 -7.77
N LEU A 58 6.23 11.53 -6.51
CA LEU A 58 6.32 10.13 -6.09
C LEU A 58 5.21 9.29 -6.74
N VAL A 59 5.62 8.33 -7.56
CA VAL A 59 4.73 7.39 -8.26
C VAL A 59 4.63 6.07 -7.52
N GLN A 60 5.74 5.61 -6.94
CA GLN A 60 5.84 4.29 -6.35
C GLN A 60 6.42 4.35 -4.93
N LEU A 61 5.71 3.75 -3.99
CA LEU A 61 6.11 3.62 -2.60
C LEU A 61 6.10 2.14 -2.20
N ASN A 62 7.27 1.62 -1.84
CA ASN A 62 7.44 0.25 -1.40
C ASN A 62 7.89 0.22 0.07
N LEU A 63 7.00 -0.23 0.94
CA LEU A 63 7.19 -0.39 2.38
C LEU A 63 7.05 -1.86 2.79
N ASN A 64 7.35 -2.79 1.88
CA ASN A 64 7.22 -4.22 2.15
C ASN A 64 8.10 -4.66 3.33
N LEU A 65 7.70 -5.75 3.99
CA LEU A 65 8.41 -6.45 5.06
C LEU A 65 8.59 -5.63 6.35
N GLY A 66 7.57 -5.62 7.21
CA GLY A 66 7.69 -5.13 8.59
C GLY A 66 7.93 -3.62 8.78
N VAL A 67 7.94 -2.82 7.71
CA VAL A 67 8.10 -1.35 7.80
C VAL A 67 6.86 -0.72 8.42
N VAL A 68 5.67 -1.24 8.11
CA VAL A 68 4.36 -0.82 8.63
C VAL A 68 3.88 -1.84 9.67
N SER A 69 4.65 -2.00 10.74
CA SER A 69 4.51 -3.06 11.75
C SER A 69 3.67 -2.71 12.98
N SER A 70 3.07 -1.51 13.03
CA SER A 70 2.24 -1.10 14.17
C SER A 70 1.02 -0.29 13.71
N THR A 71 -0.06 -0.32 14.50
CA THR A 71 -1.26 0.50 14.26
C THR A 71 -0.93 1.98 14.14
N GLY A 72 0.04 2.48 14.91
CA GLY A 72 0.52 3.86 14.79
C GLY A 72 1.06 4.17 13.40
N ARG A 73 1.90 3.28 12.84
CA ARG A 73 2.43 3.45 11.47
C ARG A 73 1.34 3.34 10.41
N VAL A 74 0.39 2.43 10.59
CA VAL A 74 -0.79 2.32 9.71
C VAL A 74 -1.57 3.64 9.68
N GLN A 75 -1.82 4.26 10.83
CA GLN A 75 -2.50 5.56 10.91
C GLN A 75 -1.70 6.69 10.24
N GLN A 76 -0.38 6.74 10.46
CA GLN A 76 0.49 7.74 9.80
C GLN A 76 0.49 7.57 8.28
N LEU A 77 0.53 6.32 7.80
CA LEU A 77 0.43 6.03 6.37
C LEU A 77 -0.94 6.43 5.80
N ALA A 78 -2.04 6.17 6.52
CA ALA A 78 -3.38 6.58 6.11
C ALA A 78 -3.48 8.11 5.95
N GLN A 79 -2.99 8.86 6.93
CA GLN A 79 -2.98 10.33 6.89
C GLN A 79 -2.12 10.87 5.74
N CYS A 80 -0.97 10.23 5.51
CA CYS A 80 -0.06 10.54 4.41
C CYS A 80 -0.75 10.36 3.05
N LEU A 81 -1.34 9.19 2.80
CA LEU A 81 -2.03 8.86 1.55
C LEU A 81 -3.28 9.73 1.32
N HIS A 82 -3.96 10.15 2.40
CA HIS A 82 -5.11 11.05 2.27
C HIS A 82 -4.73 12.42 1.69
N ARG A 83 -3.48 12.88 1.89
CA ARG A 83 -2.96 14.14 1.33
C ARG A 83 -2.24 13.96 0.00
N ASN A 84 -1.55 12.83 -0.19
CA ASN A 84 -0.83 12.55 -1.42
C ASN A 84 -1.79 12.50 -2.62
N ARG A 85 -1.31 12.97 -3.79
CA ARG A 85 -2.09 13.00 -5.04
C ARG A 85 -1.34 12.39 -6.23
N SER A 86 -0.09 11.96 -6.03
CA SER A 86 0.86 11.54 -7.07
C SER A 86 1.04 10.02 -7.13
N LEU A 87 0.82 9.32 -6.01
CA LEU A 87 1.12 7.90 -5.87
C LEU A 87 0.21 7.03 -6.72
N GLN A 88 0.81 6.11 -7.47
CA GLN A 88 0.12 5.18 -8.37
C GLN A 88 0.30 3.73 -7.91
N SER A 89 1.41 3.41 -7.25
CA SER A 89 1.71 2.06 -6.77
C SER A 89 2.13 2.06 -5.31
N LEU A 90 1.41 1.27 -4.50
CA LEU A 90 1.69 1.09 -3.07
C LEU A 90 1.94 -0.39 -2.78
N PHE A 91 3.11 -0.69 -2.21
CA PHE A 91 3.48 -2.04 -1.81
C PHE A 91 3.61 -2.14 -0.29
N LEU A 92 2.80 -3.02 0.30
CA LEU A 92 2.74 -3.28 1.74
C LEU A 92 2.92 -4.76 2.09
N HIS A 93 3.42 -5.58 1.16
CA HIS A 93 3.57 -7.02 1.34
C HIS A 93 4.35 -7.38 2.62
N GLY A 94 3.88 -8.35 3.40
CA GLY A 94 4.57 -8.80 4.61
C GLY A 94 4.54 -7.77 5.74
N ASN A 95 3.51 -6.94 5.81
CA ASN A 95 3.23 -6.08 6.96
C ASN A 95 1.99 -6.59 7.68
N PRO A 96 2.00 -6.78 9.01
CA PRO A 96 0.89 -7.33 9.76
C PRO A 96 -0.26 -6.31 9.90
N LEU A 97 -0.93 -5.98 8.80
CA LEU A 97 -2.01 -5.00 8.78
C LEU A 97 -3.22 -5.53 9.54
N THR A 98 -3.60 -6.80 9.31
CA THR A 98 -4.89 -7.37 9.73
C THR A 98 -6.08 -6.60 9.17
N ASP A 99 -7.29 -7.12 9.37
CA ASP A 99 -8.52 -6.41 9.00
C ASP A 99 -8.64 -5.06 9.70
N THR A 100 -8.16 -4.97 10.95
CA THR A 100 -8.18 -3.71 11.72
C THR A 100 -7.28 -2.66 11.10
N GLY A 101 -6.03 -3.00 10.73
CA GLY A 101 -5.13 -2.04 10.13
C GLY A 101 -5.56 -1.63 8.73
N LEU A 102 -6.10 -2.58 7.95
CA LEU A 102 -6.67 -2.25 6.64
C LEU A 102 -7.88 -1.31 6.77
N SER A 103 -8.72 -1.47 7.81
CA SER A 103 -9.86 -0.56 8.06
C SER A 103 -9.42 0.89 8.27
N LEU A 104 -8.25 1.13 8.85
CA LEU A 104 -7.67 2.45 9.05
C LEU A 104 -7.10 3.04 7.76
N LEU A 105 -6.55 2.21 6.88
CA LEU A 105 -6.01 2.64 5.58
C LEU A 105 -7.10 2.85 4.53
N ASN A 106 -8.19 2.08 4.61
CA ASN A 106 -9.20 1.99 3.57
C ASN A 106 -9.79 3.35 3.13
N PRO A 107 -10.12 4.30 4.03
CA PRO A 107 -10.62 5.61 3.61
C PRO A 107 -9.63 6.38 2.74
N ALA A 108 -8.33 6.24 3.00
CA ALA A 108 -7.29 6.88 2.20
C ALA A 108 -7.11 6.18 0.85
N LEU A 109 -7.17 4.85 0.81
CA LEU A 109 -7.07 4.06 -0.43
C LEU A 109 -8.27 4.32 -1.35
N ALA A 110 -9.50 4.25 -0.82
CA ALA A 110 -10.73 4.45 -1.58
C ALA A 110 -10.87 5.87 -2.14
N GLY A 111 -10.29 6.86 -1.45
CA GLY A 111 -10.28 8.27 -1.87
C GLY A 111 -9.08 8.68 -2.70
N HIS A 112 -8.09 7.80 -2.93
CA HIS A 112 -6.86 8.19 -3.60
C HIS A 112 -7.11 8.44 -5.10
N PRO A 113 -6.72 9.60 -5.66
CA PRO A 113 -7.14 9.98 -7.01
C PRO A 113 -6.38 9.27 -8.13
N ALA A 114 -5.23 8.65 -7.82
CA ALA A 114 -4.30 8.13 -8.82
C ALA A 114 -3.82 6.70 -8.56
N LEU A 115 -4.27 6.06 -7.47
CA LEU A 115 -3.76 4.73 -7.08
C LEU A 115 -4.31 3.67 -8.04
N MET A 116 -3.42 2.90 -8.67
CA MET A 116 -3.77 1.87 -9.65
C MET A 116 -3.20 0.50 -9.31
N SER A 117 -2.14 0.43 -8.49
CA SER A 117 -1.49 -0.83 -8.12
C SER A 117 -1.35 -0.92 -6.60
N LEU A 118 -1.84 -2.01 -6.03
CA LEU A 118 -1.87 -2.25 -4.58
C LEU A 118 -1.44 -3.68 -4.26
N ASP A 119 -0.41 -3.81 -3.42
CA ASP A 119 0.05 -5.09 -2.91
C ASP A 119 -0.17 -5.18 -1.39
N LEU A 120 -1.07 -6.09 -1.02
CA LEU A 120 -1.45 -6.45 0.35
C LEU A 120 -1.22 -7.95 0.59
N GLY A 121 -0.24 -8.56 -0.09
CA GLY A 121 0.11 -9.95 0.17
C GLY A 121 0.75 -10.14 1.55
N ASP A 122 0.56 -11.29 2.18
CA ASP A 122 1.10 -11.60 3.51
C ASP A 122 0.81 -10.49 4.55
N CYS A 123 -0.43 -10.00 4.55
CA CYS A 123 -0.86 -8.89 5.40
C CYS A 123 -1.76 -9.32 6.57
N LEU A 124 -1.88 -10.64 6.79
CA LEU A 124 -2.75 -11.25 7.80
C LEU A 124 -4.23 -10.84 7.64
N LEU A 125 -4.69 -10.69 6.40
CA LEU A 125 -6.07 -10.32 6.11
C LEU A 125 -7.03 -11.50 6.29
N GLY A 126 -8.26 -11.17 6.66
CA GLY A 126 -9.41 -12.07 6.73
C GLY A 126 -10.59 -11.56 5.88
N ASP A 127 -11.76 -12.15 6.12
CA ASP A 127 -12.96 -11.89 5.32
C ASP A 127 -13.47 -10.44 5.43
N GLU A 128 -13.24 -9.75 6.55
CA GLU A 128 -13.62 -8.34 6.68
C GLU A 128 -12.71 -7.45 5.84
N GLY A 129 -11.40 -7.73 5.85
CA GLY A 129 -10.43 -7.04 5.00
C GLY A 129 -10.76 -7.18 3.52
N ILE A 130 -11.22 -8.36 3.10
CA ILE A 130 -11.71 -8.57 1.74
C ILE A 130 -12.97 -7.77 1.43
N GLY A 131 -13.89 -7.62 2.40
CA GLY A 131 -15.04 -6.74 2.25
C GLY A 131 -14.63 -5.30 1.91
N LEU A 132 -13.58 -4.79 2.58
CA LEU A 132 -13.02 -3.47 2.30
C LEU A 132 -12.39 -3.39 0.91
N ILE A 133 -11.59 -4.40 0.54
CA ILE A 133 -10.95 -4.48 -0.79
C ILE A 133 -11.98 -4.51 -1.91
N CYS A 134 -13.09 -5.23 -1.75
CA CYS A 134 -14.18 -5.22 -2.73
C CYS A 134 -14.72 -3.81 -2.97
N GLY A 135 -14.75 -2.96 -1.94
CA GLY A 135 -15.11 -1.54 -2.05
C GLY A 135 -14.09 -0.68 -2.82
N LEU A 136 -12.86 -1.17 -3.00
CA LEU A 136 -11.81 -0.53 -3.81
C LEU A 136 -11.88 -0.92 -5.30
N LEU A 137 -12.76 -1.87 -5.65
CA LEU A 137 -12.96 -2.34 -7.02
C LEU A 137 -14.27 -1.74 -7.56
N PRO A 138 -14.23 -0.52 -8.11
CA PRO A 138 -15.45 0.15 -8.52
C PRO A 138 -16.08 -0.58 -9.72
N PRO A 139 -17.42 -0.53 -9.85
CA PRO A 139 -18.13 -1.10 -10.98
C PRO A 139 -17.82 -0.33 -12.27
N ASP A 140 -18.16 -0.94 -13.40
CA ASP A 140 -17.93 -0.38 -14.73
C ASP A 140 -18.47 1.06 -14.90
N GLY A 141 -17.68 1.91 -15.56
CA GLY A 141 -18.04 3.30 -15.82
C GLY A 141 -17.85 4.29 -14.66
N ALA A 142 -17.38 3.81 -13.50
CA ALA A 142 -17.01 4.66 -12.37
C ALA A 142 -15.62 5.33 -12.55
N LYS A 143 -15.18 6.09 -11.53
CA LYS A 143 -13.85 6.72 -11.49
C LYS A 143 -12.72 5.68 -11.68
N GLN A 144 -11.53 6.14 -12.08
CA GLN A 144 -10.33 5.28 -12.15
C GLN A 144 -10.14 4.55 -10.80
N GLY A 145 -9.87 3.25 -10.86
CA GLY A 145 -9.66 2.36 -9.72
C GLY A 145 -8.46 1.44 -9.92
N LEU A 146 -8.34 0.43 -9.05
CA LEU A 146 -7.23 -0.51 -9.08
C LEU A 146 -7.22 -1.34 -10.37
N ARG A 147 -6.03 -1.47 -10.96
CA ARG A 147 -5.72 -2.30 -12.13
C ARG A 147 -4.90 -3.52 -11.76
N GLU A 148 -4.10 -3.41 -10.71
CA GLU A 148 -3.26 -4.47 -10.20
C GLU A 148 -3.51 -4.64 -8.71
N LEU A 149 -3.84 -5.86 -8.31
CA LEU A 149 -4.13 -6.22 -6.93
C LEU A 149 -3.39 -7.51 -6.58
N THR A 150 -2.56 -7.45 -5.54
CA THR A 150 -1.91 -8.63 -4.96
C THR A 150 -2.45 -8.90 -3.57
N LEU A 151 -2.97 -10.11 -3.37
CA LEU A 151 -3.50 -10.61 -2.10
C LEU A 151 -2.90 -11.97 -1.73
N SER A 152 -1.78 -12.35 -2.35
CA SER A 152 -1.10 -13.62 -2.10
C SER A 152 -0.79 -13.83 -0.61
N ALA A 153 -0.79 -15.08 -0.14
CA ALA A 153 -0.42 -15.45 1.23
C ALA A 153 -1.24 -14.77 2.35
N ASN A 154 -2.56 -14.68 2.18
CA ASN A 154 -3.52 -14.31 3.23
C ASN A 154 -4.41 -15.51 3.60
N PRO A 155 -3.88 -16.50 4.37
CA PRO A 155 -4.59 -17.74 4.70
C PRO A 155 -5.82 -17.55 5.61
N GLY A 156 -6.00 -16.36 6.19
CA GLY A 156 -7.15 -16.02 7.02
C GLY A 156 -8.43 -15.75 6.22
N ILE A 157 -8.34 -15.64 4.90
CA ILE A 157 -9.50 -15.44 4.02
C ILE A 157 -10.14 -16.80 3.72
N SER A 158 -11.43 -16.90 4.01
CA SER A 158 -12.21 -18.11 3.74
C SER A 158 -12.64 -18.21 2.28
N CYS A 159 -13.14 -19.37 1.86
CA CYS A 159 -13.76 -19.53 0.53
C CYS A 159 -14.92 -18.55 0.31
N THR A 160 -15.64 -18.16 1.38
CA THR A 160 -16.70 -17.14 1.29
C THR A 160 -16.12 -15.76 0.99
N GLY A 161 -14.99 -15.42 1.62
CA GLY A 161 -14.24 -14.21 1.31
C GLY A 161 -13.79 -14.18 -0.15
N TRP A 162 -13.18 -15.27 -0.63
CA TRP A 162 -12.75 -15.38 -2.02
C TRP A 162 -13.90 -15.33 -3.02
N ALA A 163 -15.03 -15.98 -2.73
CA ALA A 163 -16.24 -15.88 -3.55
C ALA A 163 -16.74 -14.43 -3.64
N ARG A 164 -16.70 -13.68 -2.53
CA ARG A 164 -17.04 -12.25 -2.52
C ARG A 164 -16.10 -11.43 -3.41
N LEU A 165 -14.79 -11.68 -3.31
CA LEU A 165 -13.80 -11.02 -4.18
C LEU A 165 -14.04 -11.36 -5.66
N ALA A 166 -14.31 -12.64 -5.98
CA ALA A 166 -14.58 -13.08 -7.35
C ALA A 166 -15.79 -12.35 -7.94
N ILE A 167 -16.87 -12.17 -7.16
CA ILE A 167 -18.02 -11.36 -7.57
C ILE A 167 -17.60 -9.91 -7.82
N ALA A 168 -16.85 -9.29 -6.90
CA ALA A 168 -16.42 -7.89 -7.06
C ALA A 168 -15.53 -7.69 -8.30
N VAL A 169 -14.58 -8.60 -8.54
CA VAL A 169 -13.71 -8.59 -9.73
C VAL A 169 -14.52 -8.81 -11.01
N ALA A 170 -15.51 -9.71 -11.01
CA ALA A 170 -16.37 -9.93 -12.17
C ALA A 170 -17.19 -8.69 -12.58
N HIS A 171 -17.49 -7.81 -11.61
CA HIS A 171 -18.20 -6.55 -11.86
C HIS A 171 -17.26 -5.36 -12.12
N SER A 172 -15.94 -5.54 -12.00
CA SER A 172 -14.94 -4.49 -12.22
C SER A 172 -14.12 -4.77 -13.48
N SER A 173 -14.39 -4.03 -14.55
CA SER A 173 -13.61 -4.06 -15.80
C SER A 173 -12.20 -3.47 -15.69
N GLN A 174 -11.81 -2.94 -14.53
CA GLN A 174 -10.54 -2.22 -14.36
C GLN A 174 -9.38 -3.12 -13.93
N VAL A 175 -9.65 -4.18 -13.16
CA VAL A 175 -8.61 -5.11 -12.69
C VAL A 175 -8.09 -5.92 -13.88
N ARG A 176 -6.79 -5.81 -14.14
CA ARG A 176 -6.07 -6.50 -15.22
C ARG A 176 -5.15 -7.60 -14.70
N THR A 177 -4.65 -7.41 -13.48
CA THR A 177 -3.74 -8.34 -12.83
C THR A 177 -4.24 -8.61 -11.42
N LEU A 178 -4.47 -9.88 -11.11
CA LEU A 178 -4.88 -10.34 -9.78
C LEU A 178 -3.98 -11.49 -9.36
N ASN A 179 -3.18 -11.26 -8.32
CA ASN A 179 -2.26 -12.28 -7.78
C ASN A 179 -2.81 -12.82 -6.46
N LEU A 180 -3.15 -14.11 -6.44
CA LEU A 180 -3.79 -14.79 -5.30
C LEU A 180 -2.97 -16.00 -4.79
N ASP A 181 -1.69 -16.09 -5.16
CA ASP A 181 -0.85 -17.24 -4.85
C ASP A 181 -0.80 -17.54 -3.35
N TYR A 182 -0.56 -18.79 -2.98
CA TYR A 182 -0.42 -19.22 -1.59
C TYR A 182 -1.65 -18.92 -0.69
N ASN A 183 -2.86 -18.93 -1.28
CA ASN A 183 -4.12 -18.80 -0.56
C ASN A 183 -4.96 -20.09 -0.61
N PRO A 184 -5.75 -20.39 0.43
CA PRO A 184 -6.75 -21.45 0.39
C PRO A 184 -7.98 -20.97 -0.40
N LEU A 185 -7.90 -21.00 -1.73
CA LEU A 185 -9.00 -20.52 -2.60
C LEU A 185 -10.24 -21.43 -2.58
N GLY A 186 -10.09 -22.67 -2.11
CA GLY A 186 -11.11 -23.71 -2.25
C GLY A 186 -11.09 -24.37 -3.64
N GLU A 187 -11.93 -25.39 -3.83
CA GLU A 187 -12.22 -25.98 -5.15
C GLU A 187 -13.20 -25.11 -5.95
#